data_AF-K2LM36-F1
#
_entry.id   AF-K2LM36-F1
#
_cell.length_a   1.000
_cell.length_b   1.000
_cell.length_c   1.000
_cell.angle_alpha   90.00
_cell.angle_beta   90.00
_cell.angle_gamma   90.00
#
_symmetry.space_group_name_H-M   'P 1'
#
loop_
_entity.id
_entity.type
_entity.pdbx_description
1 polymer ?
#
loop_
_entity_poly.entity_id
_entity_poly.type
_entity_poly.pdbx_seq_one_letter_code
_entity_poly.pdbx_strand_id
1 'polypeptide(L)'
;MNRTSPKLHRFRNTWMTAQQIAEVTGLKVRTVHRRIQFSLPIEGPARRGPEPKRYEFRGKLATAREIMAETGLSRSQVHKRTDGVRFFDLDETTDPYADFQPNCRFVTYRGIKDSLAGWARRTGIPRHAIAYRIECGWPLKRVLTEPAMRPHQRKRYQRNAEIIRRMLEGFSKRAVNLQSLERLA
;
A
#
# COMPACT_ATOMS: atom_id res chain seq x y z
N MET A 1 3.11 -7.49 -39.79
CA MET A 1 2.14 -6.64 -39.07
C MET A 1 0.74 -7.02 -39.53
N ASN A 2 0.02 -7.85 -38.77
CA ASN A 2 -1.34 -8.24 -39.13
C ASN A 2 -2.28 -7.06 -38.90
N ARG A 3 -2.65 -6.36 -39.98
CA ARG A 3 -3.75 -5.39 -39.95
C ARG A 3 -5.04 -6.18 -39.88
N THR A 4 -5.53 -6.45 -38.68
CA THR A 4 -6.86 -7.03 -38.48
C THR A 4 -7.88 -6.09 -39.13
N SER A 5 -8.61 -6.60 -40.12
CA SER A 5 -9.67 -5.83 -40.77
C SER A 5 -10.64 -5.29 -39.71
N PRO A 6 -11.05 -4.01 -39.81
CA PRO A 6 -11.94 -3.41 -38.82
C PRO A 6 -13.29 -4.13 -38.80
N LYS A 7 -13.76 -4.46 -37.60
CA LYS A 7 -15.05 -5.14 -37.39
C LYS A 7 -16.21 -4.24 -37.84
N LEU A 8 -17.13 -4.82 -38.62
CA LEU A 8 -18.35 -4.15 -39.08
C LEU A 8 -19.49 -4.33 -38.08
N HIS A 9 -20.33 -3.31 -37.98
CA HIS A 9 -21.48 -3.25 -37.08
C HIS A 9 -22.70 -2.74 -37.86
N ARG A 10 -23.88 -3.29 -37.56
CA ARG A 10 -25.13 -2.86 -38.19
C ARG A 10 -25.61 -1.56 -37.54
N PHE A 11 -25.75 -0.50 -38.32
CA PHE A 11 -26.25 0.81 -37.90
C PHE A 11 -27.13 1.41 -39.02
N ARG A 12 -28.35 1.85 -38.69
CA ARG A 12 -29.35 2.35 -39.66
C ARG A 12 -29.54 1.46 -40.90
N ASN A 13 -29.63 0.14 -40.70
CA ASN A 13 -29.72 -0.87 -41.78
C ASN A 13 -28.51 -0.98 -42.73
N THR A 14 -27.38 -0.35 -42.41
CA THR A 14 -26.12 -0.50 -43.15
C THR A 14 -25.03 -1.14 -42.28
N TRP A 15 -24.10 -1.87 -42.89
CA TRP A 15 -22.92 -2.39 -42.19
C TRP A 15 -21.79 -1.37 -42.28
N MET A 16 -21.42 -0.79 -41.14
CA MET A 16 -20.41 0.25 -41.04
C MET A 16 -19.35 -0.10 -40.01
N THR A 17 -18.13 0.40 -40.19
CA THR A 17 -17.10 0.34 -39.14
C THR A 17 -17.45 1.29 -38.00
N ALA A 18 -16.89 1.07 -36.81
CA ALA A 18 -17.08 1.99 -35.67
C ALA A 18 -16.61 3.43 -35.97
N GLN A 19 -15.63 3.59 -36.86
CA GLN A 19 -15.13 4.89 -37.33
C GLN A 19 -16.16 5.61 -38.22
N GLN A 20 -16.75 4.90 -39.18
CA GLN A 20 -17.83 5.45 -40.00
C GLN A 20 -19.06 5.82 -39.16
N ILE A 21 -19.42 5.00 -38.18
CA ILE A 21 -20.52 5.31 -37.25
C ILE A 21 -20.19 6.58 -36.44
N ALA A 22 -18.94 6.74 -36.00
CA ALA A 22 -18.48 7.93 -35.28
C ALA A 22 -18.58 9.21 -36.13
N GLU A 23 -18.21 9.14 -37.41
CA GLU A 23 -18.33 10.26 -38.36
C GLU A 23 -19.79 10.67 -38.58
N VAL A 24 -20.68 9.69 -38.80
CA VAL A 24 -22.11 9.96 -39.03
C VAL A 24 -22.80 10.52 -37.77
N THR A 25 -22.43 10.03 -36.58
CA THR A 25 -23.07 10.42 -35.32
C THR A 25 -22.42 11.61 -34.62
N GLY A 26 -21.24 12.04 -35.06
CA GLY A 26 -20.41 13.04 -34.37
C GLY A 26 -19.84 12.57 -33.02
N LEU A 27 -19.96 11.27 -32.69
CA LEU A 27 -19.44 10.70 -31.45
C LEU A 27 -17.96 10.33 -31.59
N LYS A 28 -17.20 10.35 -30.49
CA LYS A 28 -15.84 9.79 -30.49
C LYS A 28 -15.88 8.29 -30.77
N VAL A 29 -14.95 7.76 -31.56
CA VAL A 29 -14.84 6.32 -31.89
C VAL A 29 -14.84 5.43 -30.64
N ARG A 30 -14.13 5.84 -29.57
CA ARG A 30 -14.14 5.14 -28.28
C ARG A 30 -15.53 5.08 -27.63
N THR A 31 -16.34 6.12 -27.78
CA THR A 31 -17.72 6.15 -27.30
C THR A 31 -18.60 5.17 -28.08
N VAL A 32 -18.42 5.10 -29.41
CA VAL A 32 -19.13 4.14 -30.27
C VAL A 32 -18.78 2.71 -29.86
N HIS A 33 -17.50 2.37 -29.71
CA HIS A 33 -17.08 1.05 -29.22
C HIS A 33 -17.68 0.72 -27.85
N ARG A 34 -17.65 1.66 -26.90
CA ARG A 34 -18.26 1.47 -25.58
C ARG A 34 -19.77 1.22 -25.71
N ARG A 35 -20.48 2.00 -26.53
CA ARG A 35 -21.93 1.83 -26.73
C ARG A 35 -22.26 0.46 -27.33
N ILE A 36 -21.51 0.02 -28.34
CA ILE A 36 -21.66 -1.31 -28.94
C ILE A 36 -21.37 -2.42 -27.91
N GLN A 37 -20.29 -2.30 -27.14
CA GLN A 37 -19.89 -3.31 -26.14
C GLN A 37 -20.93 -3.50 -25.04
N PHE A 38 -21.57 -2.41 -24.60
CA PHE A 38 -22.57 -2.42 -23.53
C PHE A 38 -24.02 -2.42 -24.06
N SER A 39 -24.22 -2.66 -25.36
CA SER A 39 -25.54 -2.62 -26.03
C SER A 39 -26.34 -1.33 -25.72
N LEU A 40 -25.64 -0.21 -25.54
CA LEU A 40 -26.26 1.09 -25.30
C LEU A 40 -26.69 1.72 -26.63
N PRO A 41 -27.76 2.54 -26.64
CA PRO A 41 -28.20 3.24 -27.83
C PRO A 41 -27.07 4.05 -28.46
N ILE A 42 -26.76 3.78 -29.73
CA ILE A 42 -25.75 4.52 -30.50
C ILE A 42 -26.23 5.95 -30.72
N GLU A 43 -27.53 6.13 -30.94
CA GLU A 43 -28.18 7.44 -31.05
C GLU A 43 -28.73 7.87 -29.68
N GLY A 44 -28.60 9.16 -29.39
CA GLY A 44 -29.11 9.77 -28.17
C GLY A 44 -28.03 10.45 -27.31
N PRO A 45 -28.45 11.41 -26.48
CA PRO A 45 -27.54 12.18 -25.64
C PRO A 45 -26.73 11.23 -24.75
N ALA A 46 -25.46 11.56 -24.51
CA ALA A 46 -24.69 10.85 -23.50
C ALA A 46 -25.47 10.91 -22.19
N ARG A 47 -25.70 9.76 -21.53
CA ARG A 47 -26.26 9.74 -20.18
C ARG A 47 -25.38 10.66 -19.34
N ARG A 48 -25.95 11.77 -18.85
CA ARG A 48 -25.28 12.60 -17.85
C ARG A 48 -25.03 11.67 -16.67
N GLY A 49 -23.77 11.65 -16.21
CA GLY A 49 -23.46 10.93 -14.98
C GLY A 49 -24.30 11.47 -13.82
N PRO A 50 -24.41 10.72 -12.71
CA PRO A 50 -25.04 11.26 -11.51
C PRO A 50 -24.36 12.58 -11.14
N GLU A 51 -25.14 13.54 -10.66
CA GLU A 51 -24.59 14.81 -10.20
C GLU A 51 -23.53 14.55 -9.11
N PRO A 52 -22.41 15.31 -9.13
CA PRO A 52 -21.36 15.12 -8.15
C PRO A 52 -21.90 15.37 -6.74
N LYS A 53 -21.53 14.49 -5.80
CA LYS A 53 -21.90 14.64 -4.39
C LYS A 53 -21.38 15.98 -3.85
N ARG A 54 -22.27 16.73 -3.21
CA ARG A 54 -21.97 18.00 -2.54
C ARG A 54 -21.83 17.77 -1.04
N TYR A 55 -20.95 18.52 -0.42
CA TYR A 55 -20.64 18.49 0.99
C TYR A 55 -20.80 19.87 1.58
N GLU A 56 -21.26 19.94 2.82
CA GLU A 56 -21.23 21.18 3.58
C GLU A 56 -19.78 21.53 3.92
N PHE A 57 -19.34 22.71 3.46
CA PHE A 57 -18.02 23.25 3.68
C PHE A 57 -18.14 24.75 3.91
N ARG A 58 -17.77 25.24 5.10
CA ARG A 58 -17.82 26.68 5.46
C ARG A 58 -19.20 27.33 5.22
N GLY A 59 -20.27 26.62 5.55
CA GLY A 59 -21.66 27.09 5.40
C GLY A 59 -22.20 27.09 3.96
N LYS A 60 -21.47 26.53 2.98
CA LYS A 60 -21.94 26.35 1.59
C LYS A 60 -21.88 24.88 1.16
N LEU A 61 -22.74 24.49 0.23
CA LEU A 61 -22.71 23.17 -0.41
C LEU A 61 -21.73 23.15 -1.57
N ALA A 62 -20.52 22.66 -1.31
CA ALA A 62 -19.42 22.59 -2.27
C ALA A 62 -19.18 21.15 -2.77
N THR A 63 -18.74 20.99 -4.01
CA THR A 63 -18.26 19.70 -4.50
C THR A 63 -16.87 19.40 -3.98
N ALA A 64 -16.48 18.11 -3.94
CA ALA A 64 -15.11 17.75 -3.55
C ALA A 64 -14.04 18.48 -4.39
N ARG A 65 -14.32 18.81 -5.66
CA ARG A 65 -13.40 19.53 -6.53
C ARG A 65 -13.27 21.01 -6.15
N GLU A 66 -14.37 21.65 -5.76
CA GLU A 66 -14.35 23.04 -5.26
C GLU A 66 -13.58 23.12 -3.94
N ILE A 67 -13.81 22.16 -3.04
CA ILE A 67 -13.08 22.06 -1.77
C ILE A 67 -11.58 21.88 -2.02
N MET A 68 -11.18 21.02 -2.97
CA MET A 68 -9.77 20.86 -3.36
C MET A 68 -9.16 22.18 -3.86
N ALA A 69 -9.88 22.92 -4.70
CA ALA A 69 -9.40 24.17 -5.27
C ALA A 69 -9.21 25.26 -4.20
N GLU A 70 -10.09 25.28 -3.19
CA GLU A 70 -10.05 26.28 -2.11
C GLU A 70 -9.03 25.92 -1.02
N THR A 71 -8.90 24.64 -0.66
CA THR A 71 -8.02 24.18 0.43
C THR A 71 -6.62 23.75 -0.03
N GLY A 72 -6.42 23.52 -1.32
CA GLY A 72 -5.19 22.91 -1.86
C GLY A 72 -5.03 21.42 -1.55
N LEU A 73 -6.03 20.77 -0.94
CA LEU A 73 -5.97 19.35 -0.60
C LEU A 73 -6.11 18.45 -1.84
N SER A 74 -5.45 17.28 -1.78
CA SER A 74 -5.69 16.24 -2.77
C SER A 74 -7.10 15.64 -2.63
N ARG A 75 -7.63 15.09 -3.73
CA ARG A 75 -8.95 14.44 -3.73
C ARG A 75 -9.10 13.34 -2.68
N SER A 76 -8.04 12.56 -2.46
CA SER A 76 -8.04 11.50 -1.45
C SER A 76 -8.13 12.08 -0.04
N GLN A 77 -7.39 13.15 0.23
CA GLN A 77 -7.44 13.85 1.51
C GLN A 77 -8.81 14.47 1.77
N VAL A 78 -9.50 14.94 0.73
CA VAL A 78 -10.86 15.46 0.87
C VAL A 78 -11.82 14.33 1.26
N HIS A 79 -11.79 13.20 0.57
CA HIS A 79 -12.68 12.07 0.88
C HIS A 79 -12.44 11.46 2.27
N LYS A 80 -11.20 11.45 2.75
CA LYS A 80 -10.87 11.01 4.12
C LYS A 80 -11.45 11.93 5.20
N ARG A 81 -11.73 13.20 4.86
CA ARG A 81 -12.25 14.24 5.76
C ARG A 81 -13.74 14.53 5.57
N THR A 82 -14.42 13.77 4.72
CA THR A 82 -15.87 13.87 4.57
C THR A 82 -16.54 12.73 5.31
N ASP A 83 -17.46 13.06 6.21
CA ASP A 83 -18.41 12.09 6.75
C ASP A 83 -19.78 12.33 6.12
N GLY A 84 -20.18 11.44 5.21
CA GLY A 84 -21.48 11.50 4.55
C GLY A 84 -21.72 12.81 3.79
N VAL A 85 -22.23 13.81 4.51
CA VAL A 85 -22.70 15.11 4.05
C VAL A 85 -21.77 16.27 4.46
N ARG A 86 -21.00 16.14 5.55
CA ARG A 86 -20.16 17.23 6.08
C ARG A 86 -18.68 17.02 5.75
N PHE A 87 -17.99 18.11 5.42
CA PHE A 87 -16.54 18.16 5.31
C PHE A 87 -15.94 18.83 6.57
N PHE A 88 -14.93 18.22 7.17
CA PHE A 88 -14.20 18.78 8.31
C PHE A 88 -12.96 19.54 7.82
N ASP A 89 -12.82 20.82 8.23
CA ASP A 89 -11.70 21.68 7.79
C ASP A 89 -10.37 21.25 8.46
N LEU A 90 -9.26 21.74 7.91
CA LEU A 90 -7.88 21.41 8.33
C LEU A 90 -7.63 21.69 9.82
N ASP A 91 -8.20 22.78 10.36
CA ASP A 91 -8.04 23.14 11.78
C ASP A 91 -8.91 22.30 12.71
N GLU A 92 -9.98 21.68 12.20
CA GLU A 92 -10.84 20.75 12.95
C GLU A 92 -10.34 19.31 12.88
N THR A 93 -9.50 18.98 11.88
CA THR A 93 -9.00 17.63 11.64
C THR A 93 -7.62 17.44 12.26
N THR A 94 -7.57 17.36 13.60
CA THR A 94 -6.66 16.39 14.21
C THR A 94 -7.09 15.04 13.67
N ASP A 95 -6.42 14.51 12.64
CA ASP A 95 -6.72 13.19 12.09
C ASP A 95 -6.75 12.19 13.26
N PRO A 96 -7.94 11.72 13.69
CA PRO A 96 -8.03 10.90 14.90
C PRO A 96 -7.35 9.53 14.69
N TYR A 97 -6.91 9.24 13.46
CA TYR A 97 -6.22 8.04 13.05
C TYR A 97 -4.75 8.29 12.66
N ALA A 98 -4.22 9.52 12.75
CA ALA A 98 -2.79 9.78 12.50
C ALA A 98 -1.89 8.96 13.45
N ASP A 99 -2.36 8.68 14.67
CA ASP A 99 -1.66 7.84 15.64
C ASP A 99 -1.95 6.33 15.49
N PHE A 100 -3.02 5.94 14.81
CA PHE A 100 -3.48 4.55 14.73
C PHE A 100 -3.27 3.97 13.32
N GLN A 101 -2.05 3.53 13.04
CA GLN A 101 -1.86 2.63 11.89
C GLN A 101 -2.66 1.34 12.16
N PRO A 102 -3.60 0.92 11.30
CA PRO A 102 -4.53 -0.19 11.56
C PRO A 102 -3.84 -1.56 11.79
N ASN A 103 -2.55 -1.67 11.45
CA ASN A 103 -1.73 -2.86 11.67
C ASN A 103 -0.74 -2.71 12.84
N CYS A 104 -1.00 -1.81 13.79
CA CYS A 104 -0.17 -1.64 14.97
C CYS A 104 -0.33 -2.82 15.94
N ARG A 105 0.73 -3.64 16.07
CA ARG A 105 0.83 -4.67 17.11
C ARG A 105 0.96 -4.00 18.49
N PHE A 106 0.09 -4.38 19.43
CA PHE A 106 0.10 -3.87 20.79
C PHE A 106 0.84 -4.80 21.74
N VAL A 107 1.53 -4.21 22.72
CA VAL A 107 2.35 -4.91 23.70
C VAL A 107 2.12 -4.27 25.07
N THR A 108 1.89 -5.12 26.08
CA THR A 108 1.69 -4.69 27.47
C THR A 108 2.95 -4.96 28.30
N TYR A 109 3.53 -3.93 28.89
CA TYR A 109 4.69 -4.05 29.79
C TYR A 109 4.52 -3.12 30.99
N ARG A 110 4.72 -3.64 32.21
CA ARG A 110 4.55 -2.91 33.49
C ARG A 110 3.19 -2.19 33.62
N GLY A 111 2.10 -2.86 33.22
CA GLY A 111 0.75 -2.30 33.28
C GLY A 111 0.41 -1.29 32.19
N ILE A 112 1.35 -0.91 31.34
CA ILE A 112 1.12 0.00 30.21
C ILE A 112 0.95 -0.83 28.94
N LYS A 113 -0.19 -0.66 28.26
CA LYS A 113 -0.44 -1.23 26.92
C LYS A 113 -0.18 -0.14 25.89
N ASP A 114 0.79 -0.36 25.02
CA ASP A 114 1.15 0.60 23.96
C ASP A 114 1.44 -0.15 22.65
N SER A 115 1.39 0.57 21.53
CA SER A 115 1.78 0.07 20.21
C SER A 115 3.29 -0.10 20.11
N LEU A 116 3.79 -0.92 19.18
CA LEU A 116 5.24 -0.99 18.93
C LEU A 116 5.84 0.38 18.56
N ALA A 117 5.07 1.25 17.90
CA ALA A 117 5.50 2.61 17.55
C ALA A 117 5.56 3.51 18.80
N GLY A 118 4.59 3.41 19.71
CA GLY A 118 4.61 4.10 20.99
C GLY A 118 5.77 3.64 21.87
N TRP A 119 6.00 2.32 21.96
CA TRP A 119 7.17 1.76 22.64
C TRP A 119 8.49 2.20 22.01
N ALA A 120 8.57 2.30 20.68
CA ALA A 120 9.76 2.82 20.00
C ALA A 120 10.05 4.28 20.36
N ARG A 121 9.01 5.13 20.41
CA ARG A 121 9.13 6.52 20.85
C ARG A 121 9.59 6.63 22.31
N ARG A 122 9.00 5.82 23.20
CA ARG A 122 9.31 5.83 24.64
C ARG A 122 10.71 5.31 24.98
N THR A 123 11.15 4.25 24.29
CA THR A 123 12.41 3.55 24.61
C THR A 123 13.58 3.99 23.75
N GLY A 124 13.33 4.71 22.64
CA GLY A 124 14.34 5.02 21.63
C GLY A 124 14.79 3.81 20.80
N ILE A 125 14.22 2.63 21.02
CA ILE A 125 14.55 1.42 20.26
C ILE A 125 13.72 1.43 18.96
N PRO A 126 14.33 1.22 17.78
CA PRO A 126 13.60 1.18 16.53
C PRO A 126 12.47 0.13 16.53
N ARG A 127 11.29 0.50 16.01
CA ARG A 127 10.10 -0.39 15.92
C ARG A 127 10.44 -1.76 15.34
N HIS A 128 11.23 -1.82 14.27
CA HIS A 128 11.59 -3.09 13.62
C HIS A 128 12.45 -3.98 14.52
N ALA A 129 13.29 -3.41 15.38
CA ALA A 129 14.10 -4.16 16.33
C ALA A 129 13.24 -4.75 17.46
N ILE A 130 12.27 -3.97 17.96
CA ILE A 130 11.28 -4.44 18.93
C ILE A 130 10.47 -5.61 18.32
N ALA A 131 9.97 -5.45 17.10
CA ALA A 131 9.20 -6.48 16.40
C ALA A 131 10.01 -7.78 16.21
N TYR A 132 11.23 -7.67 15.69
CA TYR A 132 12.12 -8.80 15.48
C TYR A 132 12.43 -9.55 16.77
N ARG A 133 12.72 -8.84 17.87
CA ARG A 133 13.01 -9.49 19.16
C ARG A 133 11.80 -10.26 19.70
N ILE A 134 10.58 -9.73 19.53
CA ILE A 134 9.34 -10.44 19.91
C ILE A 134 9.16 -11.69 19.06
N GLU A 135 9.41 -11.62 17.75
CA GLU A 135 9.34 -12.78 16.84
C GLU A 135 10.39 -13.84 17.18
N CYS A 136 11.58 -13.43 17.62
CA CYS A 136 12.61 -14.32 18.15
C CYS A 136 12.31 -14.84 19.57
N GLY A 137 11.14 -14.54 20.15
CA GLY A 137 10.73 -15.04 21.46
C GLY A 137 11.49 -14.41 22.64
N TRP A 138 12.07 -13.21 22.48
CA TRP A 138 12.78 -12.58 23.57
C TRP A 138 11.84 -12.17 24.71
N PRO A 139 12.27 -12.27 25.98
CA PRO A 139 11.52 -11.74 27.10
C PRO A 139 11.24 -10.26 26.94
N LEU A 140 10.00 -9.84 27.17
CA LEU A 140 9.54 -8.49 26.88
C LEU A 140 10.32 -7.39 27.60
N LYS A 141 10.80 -7.67 28.81
CA LYS A 141 11.75 -6.81 29.54
C LYS A 141 12.98 -6.50 28.67
N ARG A 142 13.64 -7.54 28.14
CA ARG A 142 14.84 -7.41 27.30
C ARG A 142 14.53 -6.71 25.98
N VAL A 143 13.37 -7.01 25.40
CA VAL A 143 12.91 -6.37 24.15
C VAL A 143 12.92 -4.85 24.25
N LEU A 144 12.43 -4.31 25.37
CA LEU A 144 12.21 -2.88 25.59
C LEU A 144 13.36 -2.16 26.30
N THR A 145 14.31 -2.88 26.91
CA THR A 145 15.43 -2.25 27.64
C THR A 145 16.77 -2.38 26.93
N GLU A 146 16.99 -3.41 26.10
CA GLU A 146 18.29 -3.56 25.45
C GLU A 146 18.41 -2.64 24.22
N PRO A 147 19.50 -1.86 24.08
CA PRO A 147 19.69 -1.01 22.91
C PRO A 147 19.79 -1.83 21.63
N ALA A 148 19.22 -1.34 20.52
CA ALA A 148 19.39 -1.98 19.22
C ALA A 148 20.83 -1.83 18.74
N MET A 149 21.42 -2.93 18.27
CA MET A 149 22.79 -2.93 17.75
C MET A 149 22.87 -2.06 16.49
N ARG A 150 23.89 -1.19 16.39
CA ARG A 150 24.04 -0.30 15.23
C ARG A 150 24.29 -1.12 13.95
N PRO A 151 23.89 -0.66 12.76
CA PRO A 151 24.03 -1.44 11.52
C PRO A 151 25.47 -1.93 11.25
N HIS A 152 26.49 -1.13 11.56
CA HIS A 152 27.89 -1.51 11.38
C HIS A 152 28.34 -2.61 12.37
N GLN A 153 27.82 -2.59 13.60
CA GLN A 153 28.08 -3.63 14.61
C GLN A 153 27.42 -4.95 14.20
N ARG A 154 26.20 -4.90 13.64
CA ARG A 154 25.51 -6.09 13.12
C ARG A 154 26.31 -6.79 12.02
N LYS A 155 26.84 -6.04 11.04
CA LYS A 155 27.68 -6.59 9.97
C LYS A 155 28.95 -7.26 10.51
N ARG A 156 29.59 -6.64 11.51
CA ARG A 156 30.78 -7.21 12.17
C ARG A 156 30.44 -8.51 12.90
N TYR A 157 29.33 -8.54 13.65
CA TYR A 157 28.88 -9.74 14.36
C TYR A 157 28.56 -10.88 13.39
N GLN A 158 27.84 -10.61 12.30
CA GLN A 158 27.54 -11.61 11.25
C GLN A 158 28.81 -12.20 10.65
N ARG A 159 29.77 -11.35 10.27
CA ARG A 159 31.07 -11.79 9.76
C ARG A 159 31.83 -12.64 10.78
N ASN A 160 31.87 -12.22 12.04
CA ASN A 160 32.53 -12.97 13.10
C ASN A 160 31.87 -14.33 13.34
N ALA A 161 30.53 -14.40 13.36
CA ALA A 161 29.79 -15.64 13.52
C ALA A 161 30.06 -16.62 12.36
N GLU A 162 30.17 -16.12 11.13
CA GLU A 162 30.49 -16.92 9.96
C GLU A 162 31.94 -17.42 9.97
N ILE A 163 32.89 -16.59 10.41
CA ILE A 163 34.28 -17.01 10.65
C ILE A 163 34.32 -18.14 11.69
N ILE A 164 33.64 -17.99 12.82
CA ILE A 164 33.58 -19.01 13.89
C ILE A 164 32.95 -20.30 13.36
N ARG A 165 31.83 -20.20 12.63
CA ARG A 165 31.20 -21.38 12.00
C ARG A 165 32.17 -22.11 11.08
N ARG A 166 32.87 -21.39 10.21
CA ARG A 166 33.84 -21.96 9.27
C ARG A 166 35.02 -22.62 10.00
N MET A 167 35.49 -22.02 11.10
CA MET A 167 36.51 -22.63 11.96
C MET A 167 36.00 -23.95 12.55
N LEU A 168 34.80 -23.97 13.14
CA LEU A 168 34.20 -25.15 13.74
C LEU A 168 33.97 -26.28 12.71
N GLU A 169 33.49 -25.96 11.51
CA GLU A 169 33.37 -26.92 10.41
C GLU A 169 34.73 -27.51 10.00
N GLY A 170 35.78 -26.69 9.98
CA GLY A 170 37.15 -27.13 9.71
C GLY A 170 37.68 -28.08 10.78
N PHE A 171 37.44 -27.80 12.06
CA PHE A 171 37.79 -28.70 13.15
C PHE A 171 37.00 -30.02 13.10
N SER A 172 35.69 -29.94 12.83
CA SER A 172 34.83 -31.12 12.68
C SER A 172 35.29 -32.04 11.55
N LYS A 173 35.69 -31.49 10.39
CA LYS A 173 36.21 -32.30 9.26
C LYS A 173 37.55 -32.97 9.57
N ARG A 174 38.44 -32.27 10.29
CA ARG A 174 39.73 -32.85 10.72
C ARG A 174 39.55 -33.99 11.72
N ALA A 175 38.61 -33.87 12.66
CA ALA A 175 38.29 -34.92 13.62
C ALA A 175 37.74 -36.19 12.94
N VAL A 176 36.86 -36.04 11.95
CA VAL A 176 36.33 -37.17 11.16
C VAL A 176 37.44 -37.85 10.34
N ASN A 177 38.36 -37.08 9.75
CA ASN A 177 39.50 -37.65 9.02
C ASN A 177 40.46 -38.43 9.94
N LEU A 178 40.72 -37.96 11.15
CA LEU A 178 41.56 -38.66 12.14
C LEU A 178 40.95 -40.01 12.55
N GLN A 179 39.65 -40.04 12.88
CA GLN A 179 38.95 -41.30 13.19
C GLN A 179 38.89 -42.28 12.01
N SER A 180 38.92 -41.76 10.77
CA SER A 180 38.95 -42.61 9.57
C SER A 180 40.34 -43.23 9.36
N LEU A 181 41.41 -42.53 9.73
CA LEU A 181 42.79 -43.02 9.66
C LEU A 181 43.09 -44.05 10.76
N GLU A 182 42.56 -43.84 11.98
CA GLU A 182 42.69 -44.79 13.08
C GLU A 182 41.96 -46.12 12.84
N ARG A 183 40.96 -46.15 11.95
CA ARG A 183 40.23 -47.37 11.56
C ARG A 183 40.90 -48.17 10.44
N LEU A 184 41.92 -47.61 9.80
CA LEU A 184 42.65 -48.22 8.68
C LEU A 184 44.06 -48.71 9.08
N ALA A 185 44.49 -48.43 10.32
CA ALA A 185 45.72 -48.92 10.94
C ALA A 185 45.43 -50.13 11.83
#